data_AF-A0A3B7QVH8-F1
#
_entry.id   AF-A0A3B7QVH8-F1
#
_cell.length_a   1.000
_cell.length_b   1.000
_cell.length_c   1.000
_cell.angle_alpha   90.00
_cell.angle_beta   90.00
_cell.angle_gamma   90.00
#
_symmetry.space_group_name_H-M   'P 1'
#
loop_
_entity.id
_entity.type
_entity.pdbx_description
1 polymer ?
#
loop_
_entity_poly.entity_id
_entity_poly.type
_entity_poly.pdbx_seq_one_letter_code
_entity_poly.pdbx_strand_id
1 'polypeptide(L)'
;MFGVLVPTVLGLWRWRSLSKPARIVVGYFAFWSADAFVDMWSRKVLHTNMYLFHVTVLVETWLLGWAYYHALRQPWVKRWLPVVGVVFTLVCLADAFWWSGIHRPNVYARALQVMLMLALVLLYFEQWLLQLRALNPWYDFMFVVSVAQAIYYAGSVTSYLMKKEKGFANLWMGMIIDGTYLIGLVLMTLALWRDGRPQPKTLSHRAVST
;
A
#
# COMPACT_ATOMS: atom_id res chain seq x y z
N MET A 1 14.28 -5.48 4.67
CA MET A 1 13.86 -4.85 3.39
C MET A 1 13.92 -5.76 2.17
N PHE A 2 14.78 -6.80 2.11
CA PHE A 2 14.85 -7.67 0.92
C PHE A 2 13.61 -8.54 0.65
N GLY A 3 12.70 -8.66 1.62
CA GLY A 3 11.44 -9.42 1.44
C GLY A 3 10.58 -8.92 0.26
N VAL A 4 10.71 -7.64 -0.11
CA VAL A 4 9.96 -7.05 -1.23
C VAL A 4 10.40 -7.58 -2.59
N LEU A 5 11.62 -8.14 -2.70
CA LEU A 5 12.10 -8.73 -3.95
C LEU A 5 11.23 -9.91 -4.38
N VAL A 6 10.66 -10.67 -3.43
CA VAL A 6 9.82 -11.83 -3.72
C VAL A 6 8.58 -11.45 -4.53
N PRO A 7 7.69 -10.55 -4.06
CA PRO A 7 6.54 -10.13 -4.87
C PRO A 7 6.94 -9.36 -6.13
N THR A 8 8.06 -8.62 -6.13
CA THR A 8 8.55 -7.95 -7.34
C THR A 8 8.89 -8.96 -8.44
N VAL A 9 9.75 -9.93 -8.15
CA VAL A 9 10.18 -10.96 -9.11
C VAL A 9 8.97 -11.80 -9.56
N LEU A 10 8.12 -12.19 -8.62
CA LEU A 10 6.91 -12.94 -8.93
C LEU A 10 5.97 -12.16 -9.87
N GLY A 11 5.78 -10.88 -9.59
CA GLY A 11 4.95 -9.98 -10.36
C GLY A 11 5.46 -9.76 -11.79
N LEU A 12 6.78 -9.55 -11.93
CA LEU A 12 7.44 -9.40 -13.23
C LEU A 12 7.36 -10.71 -14.04
N TRP A 13 7.57 -11.86 -13.41
CA TRP A 13 7.45 -13.16 -14.08
C TRP A 13 6.03 -13.40 -14.62
N ARG A 14 5.00 -12.96 -13.89
CA ARG A 14 3.59 -13.16 -14.26
C ARG A 14 2.93 -11.96 -14.94
N TRP A 15 3.70 -10.95 -15.34
CA TRP A 15 3.22 -9.63 -15.78
C TRP A 15 2.06 -9.67 -16.78
N ARG A 16 2.14 -10.54 -17.80
CA ARG A 16 1.11 -10.64 -18.85
C ARG A 16 -0.24 -11.14 -18.33
N SER A 17 -0.25 -11.95 -17.29
CA SER A 17 -1.47 -12.51 -16.68
C SER A 17 -2.11 -11.62 -15.61
N LEU A 18 -1.38 -10.60 -15.13
CA LEU A 18 -1.85 -9.74 -14.06
C LEU A 18 -2.89 -8.73 -14.55
N SER A 19 -3.87 -8.48 -13.68
CA SER A 19 -4.81 -7.37 -13.82
C SER A 19 -4.10 -6.01 -13.78
N LYS A 20 -4.75 -4.95 -14.30
CA LYS A 20 -4.15 -3.60 -14.30
C LYS A 20 -3.77 -3.12 -12.88
N PRO A 21 -4.64 -3.23 -11.85
CA PRO A 21 -4.26 -2.84 -10.49
C PRO A 21 -3.07 -3.66 -9.95
N ALA A 22 -3.02 -4.96 -10.24
CA ALA A 22 -1.92 -5.81 -9.82
C ALA A 22 -0.58 -5.39 -10.43
N ARG A 23 -0.54 -5.04 -11.72
CA ARG A 23 0.67 -4.52 -12.36
C ARG A 23 1.19 -3.24 -11.70
N ILE A 24 0.29 -2.36 -11.28
CA ILE A 24 0.65 -1.13 -10.57
C ILE A 24 1.24 -1.44 -9.18
N VAL A 25 0.65 -2.40 -8.46
CA VAL A 25 1.17 -2.88 -7.17
C VAL A 25 2.54 -3.57 -7.32
N VAL A 26 2.79 -4.25 -8.44
CA VAL A 26 4.16 -4.73 -8.76
C VAL A 26 5.13 -3.57 -8.94
N GLY A 27 4.69 -2.48 -9.58
CA GLY A 27 5.45 -1.23 -9.65
C GLY A 27 5.77 -0.65 -8.26
N TYR A 28 4.82 -0.70 -7.32
CA TYR A 28 5.03 -0.33 -5.92
C TYR A 28 6.13 -1.18 -5.25
N PHE A 29 6.12 -2.49 -5.46
CA PHE A 29 7.18 -3.36 -4.93
C PHE A 29 8.53 -3.15 -5.61
N ALA A 30 8.53 -2.90 -6.93
CA ALA A 30 9.75 -2.56 -7.66
C ALA A 30 10.35 -1.24 -7.14
N PHE A 31 9.52 -0.24 -6.86
CA PHE A 31 9.94 1.01 -6.23
C PHE A 31 10.58 0.76 -4.87
N TRP A 32 9.92 0.03 -3.97
CA TRP A 32 10.49 -0.32 -2.66
C TRP A 32 11.80 -1.10 -2.75
N SER A 33 11.94 -1.96 -3.76
CA SER A 33 13.17 -2.70 -4.02
C SER A 33 14.28 -1.74 -4.42
N ALA A 34 14.01 -0.79 -5.32
CA ALA A 34 14.95 0.25 -5.73
C ALA A 34 15.31 1.19 -4.57
N ASP A 35 14.30 1.64 -3.81
CA ASP A 35 14.48 2.51 -2.64
C ASP A 35 15.43 1.88 -1.62
N ALA A 36 15.32 0.57 -1.36
CA ALA A 36 16.27 -0.12 -0.47
C ALA A 36 17.74 -0.05 -0.94
N PHE A 37 17.98 -0.11 -2.26
CA PHE A 37 19.33 0.07 -2.81
C PHE A 37 19.80 1.52 -2.69
N VAL A 38 18.93 2.47 -3.02
CA VAL A 38 19.24 3.92 -2.93
C VAL A 38 19.50 4.30 -1.47
N ASP A 39 18.73 3.78 -0.53
CA ASP A 39 18.86 3.99 0.91
C ASP A 39 20.21 3.49 1.45
N MET A 40 20.62 2.28 1.05
CA MET A 40 21.96 1.75 1.37
C MET A 40 23.08 2.63 0.78
N TRP A 41 22.95 3.03 -0.48
CA TRP A 41 23.93 3.90 -1.13
C TRP A 41 24.01 5.28 -0.49
N SER A 42 22.88 5.89 -0.18
CA SER A 42 22.77 7.24 0.39
C SER A 42 23.37 7.32 1.78
N ARG A 43 23.14 6.31 2.62
CA ARG A 43 23.81 6.22 3.92
C ARG A 43 25.33 6.13 3.81
N LYS A 44 25.84 5.45 2.78
CA LYS A 44 27.29 5.26 2.58
C LYS A 44 27.97 6.49 1.98
N VAL A 45 27.31 7.17 1.02
CA VAL A 45 27.91 8.28 0.26
C VAL A 45 27.51 9.63 0.83
N LEU A 46 26.21 9.86 1.05
CA LEU A 46 25.67 11.14 1.49
C LEU A 46 25.59 11.26 3.02
N HIS A 47 25.83 10.17 3.75
CA HIS A 47 25.74 10.10 5.22
C HIS A 47 24.34 10.48 5.75
N THR A 48 23.35 10.50 4.87
CA THR A 48 21.95 10.80 5.16
C THR A 48 21.06 10.12 4.14
N ASN A 49 19.89 9.71 4.58
CA ASN A 49 18.82 9.14 3.78
C ASN A 49 17.47 9.84 4.07
N MET A 50 17.49 10.95 4.82
CA MET A 50 16.26 11.57 5.32
C MET A 50 15.35 12.07 4.18
N TYR A 51 15.96 12.53 3.08
CA TYR A 51 15.22 12.96 1.89
C TYR A 51 14.42 11.83 1.25
N LEU A 52 14.83 10.56 1.40
CA LEU A 52 14.12 9.42 0.84
C LEU A 52 12.75 9.25 1.47
N PHE A 53 12.56 9.58 2.75
CA PHE A 53 11.24 9.51 3.37
C PHE A 53 10.23 10.43 2.67
N HIS A 54 10.66 11.61 2.20
CA HIS A 54 9.81 12.52 1.43
C HIS A 54 9.43 11.93 0.07
N VAL A 55 10.40 11.35 -0.64
CA VAL A 55 10.18 10.72 -1.95
C VAL A 55 9.29 9.50 -1.82
N THR A 56 9.57 8.63 -0.85
CA THR A 56 8.83 7.39 -0.61
C THR A 56 7.37 7.66 -0.32
N VAL A 57 7.05 8.56 0.60
CA VAL A 57 5.64 8.91 0.89
C VAL A 57 4.89 9.40 -0.35
N LEU A 58 5.54 10.23 -1.18
CA LEU A 58 4.94 10.73 -2.40
C LEU A 58 4.70 9.62 -3.42
N VAL A 59 5.72 8.83 -3.72
CA VAL A 59 5.66 7.77 -4.74
C VAL A 59 4.71 6.65 -4.33
N GLU A 60 4.73 6.24 -3.06
CA GLU A 60 3.80 5.24 -2.52
C GLU A 60 2.35 5.70 -2.69
N THR A 61 2.06 6.95 -2.33
CA THR A 61 0.70 7.51 -2.41
C THR A 61 0.21 7.51 -3.85
N TRP A 62 1.07 7.90 -4.81
CA TRP A 62 0.72 7.88 -6.22
C TRP A 62 0.52 6.46 -6.78
N LEU A 63 1.42 5.52 -6.47
CA LEU A 63 1.30 4.15 -6.98
C LEU A 63 0.09 3.43 -6.40
N LEU A 64 -0.12 3.51 -5.09
CA LEU A 64 -1.28 2.89 -4.43
C LEU A 64 -2.58 3.59 -4.83
N GLY A 65 -2.59 4.93 -4.86
CA GLY A 65 -3.71 5.71 -5.36
C GLY A 65 -4.07 5.35 -6.79
N TRP A 66 -3.08 5.12 -7.66
CA TRP A 66 -3.31 4.70 -9.04
C TRP A 66 -3.86 3.27 -9.14
N ALA A 67 -3.41 2.35 -8.27
CA ALA A 67 -4.02 1.02 -8.17
C ALA A 67 -5.50 1.12 -7.77
N TYR A 68 -5.83 1.96 -6.78
CA TYR A 68 -7.21 2.22 -6.37
C TYR A 68 -8.04 2.91 -7.44
N TYR A 69 -7.47 3.84 -8.21
CA TYR A 69 -8.14 4.48 -9.34
C TYR A 69 -8.67 3.46 -10.36
N HIS A 70 -7.90 2.41 -10.60
CA HIS A 70 -8.29 1.33 -11.51
C HIS A 70 -9.20 0.27 -10.87
N ALA A 71 -9.16 0.12 -9.54
CA ALA A 71 -9.96 -0.83 -8.79
C ALA A 71 -11.37 -0.32 -8.45
N LEU A 72 -11.48 0.97 -8.14
CA LEU A 72 -12.73 1.64 -7.79
C LEU A 72 -13.52 1.99 -9.06
N ARG A 73 -14.83 1.76 -9.01
CA ARG A 73 -15.76 1.90 -10.12
C ARG A 73 -16.54 3.21 -10.04
N GLN A 74 -16.63 3.80 -8.85
CA GLN A 74 -17.40 5.02 -8.62
C GLN A 74 -16.86 6.17 -9.49
N PRO A 75 -17.70 6.82 -10.33
CA PRO A 75 -17.26 7.91 -11.20
C PRO A 75 -16.70 9.10 -10.44
N TRP A 76 -17.26 9.41 -9.28
CA TRP A 76 -16.82 10.53 -8.44
C TRP A 76 -15.39 10.31 -7.93
N VAL A 77 -15.02 9.08 -7.55
CA VAL A 77 -13.64 8.75 -7.14
C VAL A 77 -12.69 9.01 -8.29
N LYS A 78 -13.03 8.56 -9.51
CA LYS A 78 -12.17 8.78 -10.69
C LYS A 78 -11.99 10.26 -11.03
N ARG A 79 -12.98 11.09 -10.74
CA ARG A 79 -12.90 12.54 -10.94
C ARG A 79 -12.04 13.23 -9.89
N TRP A 80 -12.22 12.86 -8.62
CA TRP A 80 -11.60 13.57 -7.50
C TRP A 80 -10.22 13.04 -7.11
N LEU A 81 -9.93 11.74 -7.31
CA LEU A 81 -8.68 11.14 -6.88
C LEU A 81 -7.42 11.78 -7.49
N PRO A 82 -7.38 12.15 -8.79
CA PRO A 82 -6.26 12.91 -9.33
C PRO A 82 -6.09 14.29 -8.69
N VAL A 83 -7.20 14.99 -8.41
CA VAL A 83 -7.19 16.30 -7.73
C VAL A 83 -6.61 16.16 -6.33
N VAL A 84 -7.06 15.15 -5.58
CA VAL A 84 -6.54 14.84 -4.25
C VAL A 84 -5.04 14.47 -4.32
N GLY A 85 -4.59 13.74 -5.34
CA GLY A 85 -3.18 13.44 -5.57
C GLY A 85 -2.32 14.70 -5.80
N VAL A 86 -2.83 15.67 -6.57
CA VAL A 86 -2.15 16.96 -6.78
C VAL A 86 -2.08 17.75 -5.47
N VAL A 87 -3.18 17.87 -4.74
CA VAL A 87 -3.21 18.55 -3.43
C VAL A 87 -2.24 17.88 -2.45
N PHE A 88 -2.23 16.55 -2.39
CA PHE A 88 -1.30 15.79 -1.57
C PHE A 88 0.17 16.04 -1.95
N THR A 89 0.46 16.16 -3.24
CA THR A 89 1.81 16.49 -3.72
C THR A 89 2.24 17.88 -3.23
N LEU A 90 1.34 18.87 -3.29
CA LEU A 90 1.62 20.21 -2.74
C LEU A 90 1.88 20.15 -1.23
N VAL A 91 1.11 19.35 -0.48
CA VAL A 91 1.35 19.13 0.95
C VAL A 91 2.72 18.47 1.20
N CYS A 92 3.14 17.50 0.37
CA CYS A 92 4.46 16.89 0.49
C CYS A 92 5.59 17.90 0.26
N LEU A 93 5.44 18.77 -0.72
CA LEU A 93 6.40 19.84 -0.99
C LEU A 93 6.42 20.86 0.16
N ALA A 94 5.24 21.26 0.66
CA ALA A 94 5.11 22.13 1.82
C ALA A 94 5.83 21.55 3.05
N ASP A 95 5.64 20.25 3.31
CA ASP A 95 6.28 19.55 4.43
C ASP A 95 7.80 19.45 4.27
N ALA A 96 8.28 19.19 3.05
CA ALA A 96 9.69 19.08 2.75
C ALA A 96 10.45 20.41 2.86
N PHE A 97 9.85 21.53 2.44
CA PHE A 97 10.55 22.81 2.35
C PHE A 97 10.21 23.80 3.47
N TRP A 98 9.02 23.74 4.08
CA TRP A 98 8.57 24.72 5.08
C TRP A 98 8.33 24.14 6.48
N TRP A 99 7.69 22.97 6.63
CA TRP A 99 7.30 22.49 7.96
C TRP A 99 8.36 21.62 8.64
N SER A 100 8.69 20.46 8.05
CA SER A 100 9.65 19.52 8.64
C SER A 100 11.08 19.80 8.20
N GLY A 101 11.25 20.25 6.95
CA GLY A 101 12.55 20.35 6.30
C GLY A 101 13.05 19.00 5.77
N ILE A 102 13.83 19.01 4.69
CA ILE A 102 14.28 17.81 3.95
C ILE A 102 15.18 16.86 4.76
N HIS A 103 15.75 17.34 5.88
CA HIS A 103 16.66 16.58 6.74
C HIS A 103 15.95 15.92 7.93
N ARG A 104 14.62 16.00 8.01
CA ARG A 104 13.82 15.40 9.08
C ARG A 104 12.75 14.50 8.48
N PRO A 105 12.24 13.49 9.21
CA PRO A 105 11.11 12.70 8.74
C PRO A 105 9.87 13.57 8.47
N ASN A 106 9.16 13.28 7.38
CA ASN A 106 7.98 13.98 6.90
C ASN A 106 6.70 13.57 7.64
N VAL A 107 6.60 13.96 8.91
CA VAL A 107 5.53 13.51 9.82
C VAL A 107 4.15 13.93 9.31
N TYR A 108 4.01 15.15 8.78
CA TYR A 108 2.72 15.68 8.34
C TYR A 108 2.24 15.03 7.04
N ALA A 109 3.11 14.96 6.03
CA ALA A 109 2.78 14.29 4.78
C ALA A 109 2.45 12.82 4.98
N ARG A 110 3.21 12.13 5.86
CA ARG A 110 2.97 10.73 6.18
C ARG A 110 1.65 10.52 6.91
N ALA A 111 1.29 11.36 7.87
CA ALA A 111 0.00 11.28 8.55
C ALA A 111 -1.16 11.45 7.57
N LEU A 112 -1.06 12.42 6.65
CA LEU A 112 -2.07 12.62 5.61
C LEU A 112 -2.15 11.44 4.64
N GLN A 113 -1.01 10.85 4.25
CA GLN A 113 -0.97 9.62 3.43
C GLN A 113 -1.77 8.50 4.10
N VAL A 114 -1.52 8.25 5.39
CA VAL A 114 -2.21 7.18 6.13
C VAL A 114 -3.72 7.40 6.12
N MET A 115 -4.19 8.62 6.40
CA MET A 115 -5.61 8.95 6.36
C MET A 115 -6.21 8.74 4.97
N LEU A 116 -5.52 9.21 3.93
CA LEU A 116 -5.96 9.08 2.54
C LEU A 116 -6.05 7.61 2.10
N MET A 117 -5.03 6.81 2.40
CA MET A 117 -5.02 5.40 2.03
C MET A 117 -6.06 4.60 2.79
N LEU A 118 -6.26 4.86 4.09
CA LEU A 118 -7.35 4.25 4.86
C LEU A 118 -8.73 4.63 4.30
N ALA A 119 -8.94 5.87 3.87
CA ALA A 119 -10.18 6.28 3.21
C ALA A 119 -10.41 5.48 1.90
N LEU A 120 -9.38 5.30 1.07
CA LEU A 120 -9.48 4.48 -0.15
C LEU A 120 -9.75 3.00 0.14
N VAL A 121 -9.12 2.44 1.19
CA VAL A 121 -9.38 1.08 1.68
C VAL A 121 -10.85 0.93 2.08
N LEU A 122 -11.39 1.88 2.85
CA LEU A 122 -12.79 1.84 3.29
C LEU A 122 -13.76 1.95 2.12
N LEU A 123 -13.51 2.86 1.17
CA LEU A 123 -14.29 2.99 -0.06
C LEU A 123 -14.27 1.71 -0.90
N TYR A 124 -13.12 1.01 -0.92
CA TYR A 124 -13.00 -0.25 -1.61
C TYR A 124 -13.80 -1.36 -0.92
N PHE A 125 -13.78 -1.42 0.41
CA PHE A 125 -14.62 -2.36 1.17
C PHE A 125 -16.11 -2.07 0.99
N GLU A 126 -16.53 -0.81 1.03
CA GLU A 126 -17.91 -0.41 0.74
C GLU A 126 -18.34 -0.88 -0.66
N GLN A 127 -17.50 -0.60 -1.68
CA GLN A 127 -17.74 -1.09 -3.04
C GLN A 127 -17.92 -2.61 -3.09
N TRP A 128 -17.06 -3.34 -2.39
CA TRP A 128 -17.08 -4.80 -2.39
C TRP A 128 -18.34 -5.34 -1.72
N LEU A 129 -18.74 -4.78 -0.57
CA LEU A 129 -19.97 -5.13 0.15
C LEU A 129 -21.22 -4.89 -0.70
N LEU A 130 -21.30 -3.73 -1.37
CA LEU A 130 -22.43 -3.37 -2.23
C LEU A 130 -22.55 -4.25 -3.48
N GLN A 131 -21.45 -4.87 -3.94
CA GLN A 131 -21.47 -5.69 -5.14
C GLN A 131 -21.98 -7.13 -4.92
N LEU A 132 -22.33 -7.53 -3.69
CA LEU A 132 -22.92 -8.84 -3.33
C LEU A 132 -22.39 -10.02 -4.17
N ARG A 133 -21.08 -10.05 -4.44
CA ARG A 133 -20.51 -11.13 -5.22
C ARG A 133 -20.51 -12.37 -4.34
N ALA A 134 -21.19 -13.43 -4.77
CA ALA A 134 -21.06 -14.78 -4.20
C ALA A 134 -19.65 -15.39 -4.41
N LEU A 135 -18.63 -14.55 -4.62
CA LEU A 135 -17.25 -14.92 -4.81
C LEU A 135 -16.52 -14.71 -3.50
N ASN A 136 -15.70 -15.68 -3.14
CA ASN A 136 -14.89 -15.63 -1.95
C ASN A 136 -13.92 -14.41 -2.02
N PRO A 137 -13.94 -13.49 -1.03
CA PRO A 137 -13.14 -12.25 -1.03
C PRO A 137 -11.64 -12.49 -1.21
N TRP A 138 -11.14 -13.64 -0.76
CA TRP A 138 -9.72 -14.01 -0.81
C TRP A 138 -9.18 -14.25 -2.23
N TYR A 139 -10.06 -14.27 -3.24
CA TYR A 139 -9.70 -14.30 -4.66
C TYR A 139 -9.73 -12.93 -5.33
N ASP A 140 -10.30 -11.91 -4.69
CA ASP A 140 -10.20 -10.55 -5.20
C ASP A 140 -8.86 -9.94 -4.78
N PHE A 141 -8.03 -9.61 -5.78
CA PHE A 141 -6.69 -9.07 -5.58
C PHE A 141 -6.70 -7.81 -4.72
N MET A 142 -7.56 -6.83 -5.05
CA MET A 142 -7.56 -5.53 -4.38
C MET A 142 -8.21 -5.61 -3.00
N PHE A 143 -9.10 -6.59 -2.77
CA PHE A 143 -9.59 -6.87 -1.42
C PHE A 143 -8.44 -7.29 -0.49
N VAL A 144 -7.62 -8.25 -0.90
CA VAL A 144 -6.49 -8.73 -0.08
C VAL A 144 -5.43 -7.64 0.09
N VAL A 145 -5.14 -6.85 -0.94
CA VAL A 145 -4.26 -5.66 -0.85
C VAL A 145 -4.81 -4.65 0.15
N SER A 146 -6.12 -4.39 0.14
CA SER A 146 -6.76 -3.44 1.07
C SER A 146 -6.71 -3.92 2.52
N VAL A 147 -6.91 -5.23 2.77
CA VAL A 147 -6.71 -5.83 4.10
C VAL A 147 -5.26 -5.68 4.56
N ALA A 148 -4.30 -5.98 3.70
CA ALA A 148 -2.88 -5.83 4.00
C ALA A 148 -2.52 -4.37 4.35
N GLN A 149 -3.04 -3.40 3.59
CA GLN A 149 -2.84 -1.97 3.88
C GLN A 149 -3.51 -1.55 5.18
N ALA A 150 -4.74 -1.99 5.46
CA ALA A 150 -5.42 -1.67 6.70
C ALA A 150 -4.61 -2.12 7.92
N ILE A 151 -4.10 -3.36 7.89
CA ILE A 151 -3.26 -3.93 8.96
C ILE A 151 -1.97 -3.13 9.12
N TYR A 152 -1.26 -2.87 8.02
CA TYR A 152 -0.02 -2.09 8.04
C TYR A 152 -0.23 -0.67 8.57
N TYR A 153 -1.25 0.04 8.07
CA TYR A 153 -1.51 1.41 8.48
C TYR A 153 -1.99 1.50 9.93
N ALA A 154 -2.85 0.59 10.39
CA ALA A 154 -3.23 0.50 11.80
C ALA A 154 -2.01 0.27 12.71
N GLY A 155 -1.10 -0.64 12.32
CA GLY A 155 0.17 -0.85 13.02
C GLY A 155 1.04 0.42 13.02
N SER A 156 1.14 1.11 11.89
CA SER A 156 1.95 2.33 11.78
C SER A 156 1.42 3.49 12.61
N VAL A 157 0.10 3.58 12.84
CA VAL A 157 -0.51 4.64 13.66
C VAL A 157 0.00 4.60 15.10
N THR A 158 0.24 3.39 15.64
CA THR A 158 0.75 3.21 17.01
C THR A 158 2.09 3.92 17.22
N SER A 159 2.93 3.99 16.18
CA SER A 159 4.23 4.67 16.21
C SER A 159 4.14 6.18 16.47
N TYR A 160 3.04 6.82 16.03
CA TYR A 160 2.82 8.24 16.26
C TYR A 160 2.34 8.54 17.68
N LEU A 161 1.53 7.65 18.25
CA LEU A 161 0.94 7.83 19.57
C LEU A 161 1.99 7.69 20.69
N MET A 162 3.01 6.85 20.49
CA MET A 162 3.93 6.45 21.57
C MET A 162 5.38 6.96 21.35
N LYS A 163 5.57 7.96 20.50
CA LYS A 163 6.89 8.51 20.10
C LYS A 163 7.74 9.06 21.27
N LYS A 164 7.14 9.32 22.43
CA LYS A 164 7.81 9.84 23.63
C LYS A 164 8.28 8.76 24.60
N GLU A 165 7.85 7.51 24.40
CA GLU A 165 8.19 6.40 25.29
C GLU A 165 9.62 5.90 25.03
N LYS A 166 10.41 5.73 26.09
CA LYS A 166 11.77 5.20 26.02
C LYS A 166 11.80 3.73 26.46
N GLY A 167 12.79 2.97 25.99
CA GLY A 167 13.03 1.60 26.45
C GLY A 167 12.10 0.56 25.80
N PHE A 168 11.49 -0.29 26.62
CA PHE A 168 10.75 -1.49 26.19
C PHE A 168 9.61 -1.19 25.22
N ALA A 169 8.88 -0.09 25.43
CA ALA A 169 7.78 0.33 24.55
C ALA A 169 8.25 0.60 23.11
N ASN A 170 9.44 1.17 22.91
CA ASN A 170 9.98 1.43 21.58
C ASN A 170 10.34 0.14 20.82
N LEU A 171 10.83 -0.87 21.54
CA LEU A 171 11.12 -2.18 20.97
C LEU A 171 9.83 -2.89 20.54
N TRP A 172 8.78 -2.86 21.36
CA TRP A 172 7.46 -3.40 20.98
C TRP A 172 6.85 -2.70 19.78
N MET A 173 6.94 -1.37 19.70
CA MET A 173 6.50 -0.63 18.53
C MET A 173 7.20 -1.10 17.25
N GLY A 174 8.53 -1.22 17.30
CA GLY A 174 9.30 -1.75 16.17
C GLY A 174 8.80 -3.13 15.74
N MET A 175 8.59 -4.04 16.70
CA MET A 175 8.07 -5.38 16.42
C MET A 175 6.66 -5.38 15.83
N ILE A 176 5.76 -4.50 16.29
CA ILE A 176 4.40 -4.37 15.75
C ILE A 176 4.45 -3.86 14.31
N ILE A 177 5.26 -2.83 14.03
CA ILE A 177 5.38 -2.25 12.69
C ILE A 177 5.97 -3.29 11.73
N ASP A 178 7.07 -3.94 12.12
CA ASP A 178 7.71 -4.97 11.29
C ASP A 178 6.80 -6.18 11.09
N GLY A 179 6.08 -6.60 12.14
CA GLY A 179 5.11 -7.69 12.07
C GLY A 179 3.95 -7.40 11.14
N THR A 180 3.31 -6.23 11.29
CA THR A 180 2.21 -5.81 10.41
C THR A 180 2.67 -5.62 8.96
N TYR A 181 3.87 -5.09 8.75
CA TYR A 181 4.51 -5.01 7.44
C TYR A 181 4.73 -6.39 6.81
N LEU A 182 5.30 -7.36 7.55
CA LEU A 182 5.54 -8.72 7.06
C LEU A 182 4.24 -9.43 6.72
N ILE A 183 3.21 -9.31 7.57
CA ILE A 183 1.88 -9.86 7.30
C ILE A 183 1.32 -9.25 6.01
N GLY A 184 1.37 -7.92 5.87
CA GLY A 184 0.90 -7.23 4.68
C GLY A 184 1.66 -7.68 3.42
N LEU A 185 2.97 -7.83 3.50
CA LEU A 185 3.83 -8.30 2.42
C LEU A 185 3.46 -9.73 1.98
N VAL A 186 3.27 -10.65 2.93
CA VAL A 186 2.84 -12.03 2.64
C VAL A 186 1.46 -12.04 1.98
N LEU A 187 0.49 -11.30 2.52
CA LEU A 187 -0.85 -11.20 1.96
C LEU A 187 -0.84 -10.67 0.52
N MET A 188 -0.12 -9.59 0.25
CA MET A 188 -0.02 -9.03 -1.10
C MET A 188 0.74 -9.95 -2.06
N THR A 189 1.76 -10.68 -1.59
CA THR A 189 2.47 -11.69 -2.40
C THR A 189 1.53 -12.84 -2.78
N LEU A 190 0.74 -13.33 -1.82
CA LEU A 190 -0.29 -14.35 -2.08
C LEU A 190 -1.38 -13.83 -3.03
N ALA A 191 -1.78 -12.57 -2.90
CA ALA A 191 -2.72 -11.94 -3.81
C ALA A 191 -2.16 -11.91 -5.25
N LEU A 192 -0.90 -11.50 -5.44
CA LEU A 192 -0.22 -11.53 -6.75
C LEU A 192 -0.10 -12.94 -7.32
N TRP A 193 0.16 -13.94 -6.48
CA TRP A 193 0.22 -15.35 -6.89
C TRP A 193 -1.13 -15.90 -7.38
N ARG A 194 -2.23 -15.42 -6.79
CA ARG A 194 -3.59 -15.83 -7.13
C ARG A 194 -4.15 -15.07 -8.32
N ASP A 195 -3.78 -13.80 -8.48
CA ASP A 195 -4.26 -12.96 -9.59
C ASP A 195 -3.95 -13.62 -10.95
N GLY A 196 -4.92 -13.63 -11.86
CA GLY A 196 -4.80 -14.26 -13.18
C GLY A 196 -4.90 -15.79 -13.21
N ARG A 197 -5.12 -16.48 -12.07
CA ARG A 197 -5.49 -17.92 -12.10
C ARG A 197 -6.98 -18.08 -12.41
N PRO A 198 -7.39 -19.11 -13.18
CA PRO A 198 -8.80 -19.43 -13.35
C PRO A 198 -9.41 -19.68 -11.97
N GLN A 199 -10.48 -18.96 -11.64
CA GLN A 199 -11.20 -19.24 -10.40
C GLN A 199 -11.83 -20.63 -10.52
N PRO A 200 -11.77 -21.47 -9.47
CA PRO A 200 -12.54 -22.71 -9.45
C PRO A 200 -13.99 -22.32 -9.72
N LYS A 201 -14.62 -22.92 -10.74
CA LYS A 201 -16.05 -22.75 -10.97
C LYS A 201 -16.74 -23.27 -9.70
N THR A 202 -17.13 -22.39 -8.81
CA THR A 202 -18.01 -22.74 -7.71
C THR A 202 -19.26 -23.32 -8.35
N LEU A 203 -19.62 -24.54 -7.94
CA LEU A 203 -20.75 -25.31 -8.44
C LEU A 203 -22.06 -24.53 -8.21
N SER A 204 -22.40 -23.57 -9.08
CA SER A 204 -23.64 -22.79 -9.01
C SER A 204 -24.80 -23.46 -9.77
N HIS A 205 -24.72 -24.77 -10.00
CA HIS A 205 -25.77 -25.52 -10.68
C HIS A 205 -26.07 -26.82 -9.92
N ARG A 206 -26.71 -26.69 -8.75
CA ARG A 206 -27.62 -27.71 -8.20
C ARG A 206 -28.37 -27.06 -7.05
N ALA A 207 -29.70 -26.96 -7.21
CA ALA A 207 -30.71 -26.54 -6.24
C ALA A 207 -31.33 -25.14 -6.49
N VAL A 208 -32.06 -24.99 -7.59
CA VAL A 208 -33.46 -24.51 -7.57
C VAL A 208 -34.19 -25.16 -8.76
N SER A 209 -34.61 -26.40 -8.55
CA SER A 209 -35.61 -27.07 -9.38
C SER A 209 -36.48 -27.89 -8.43
N THR A 210 -37.31 -27.20 -7.67
CA THR A 210 -38.44 -27.72 -6.90
C THR A 210 -39.51 -26.66 -6.90
#